data_AF-A0A7L8AJ96-F1
#
_entry.id   AF-A0A7L8AJ96-F1
#
_cell.length_a   1.000
_cell.length_b   1.000
_cell.length_c   1.000
_cell.angle_alpha   90.00
_cell.angle_beta   90.00
_cell.angle_gamma   90.00
#
_symmetry.space_group_name_H-M   'P 1'
#
loop_
_entity.id
_entity.type
_entity.pdbx_description
1 polymer ?
#
loop_
_entity_poly.entity_id
_entity_poly.type
_entity_poly.pdbx_seq_one_letter_code
_entity_poly.pdbx_strand_id
1 'polypeptide(L)' 'MAKKKAFALRVNEDMIKAIEKWAADEFRSTNGQIEWMLMQVLKDAKRDPKKKEE' A
#
# COMPACT_ATOMS: atom_id res chain seq x y z
N MET A 1 11.29 8.31 -10.29
CA MET A 1 10.16 7.59 -9.68
C MET A 1 10.27 6.12 -10.04
N ALA A 2 10.26 5.22 -9.04
CA ALA A 2 10.27 3.78 -9.31
C ALA A 2 9.08 3.41 -10.22
N LYS A 3 9.32 2.52 -11.19
CA LYS A 3 8.31 2.09 -12.16
C LYS A 3 7.18 1.36 -11.41
N LYS A 4 6.00 1.99 -11.29
CA LYS A 4 4.83 1.35 -10.68
C LYS A 4 4.22 0.36 -11.67
N LYS A 5 4.00 -0.88 -11.22
CA LYS A 5 3.33 -1.93 -12.01
C LYS A 5 1.89 -2.05 -11.53
N ALA A 6 0.93 -1.82 -12.44
CA ALA A 6 -0.48 -2.07 -12.14
C ALA A 6 -0.70 -3.58 -11.90
N PHE A 7 -1.46 -3.91 -10.87
CA PHE A 7 -1.84 -5.28 -10.54
C PHE A 7 -3.29 -5.31 -10.04
N ALA A 8 -4.04 -6.34 -10.41
CA ALA A 8 -5.38 -6.55 -9.90
C ALA A 8 -5.29 -7.27 -8.55
N LEU A 9 -5.63 -6.57 -7.46
CA LEU A 9 -5.65 -7.14 -6.12
C LEU A 9 -7.00 -7.81 -5.87
N ARG A 10 -7.00 -9.12 -5.55
CA ARG A 10 -8.19 -9.81 -5.05
C ARG A 10 -8.25 -9.67 -3.54
N VAL A 11 -9.28 -9.01 -3.03
CA VAL A 11 -9.51 -8.77 -1.59
C VAL A 11 -10.99 -8.94 -1.27
N ASN A 12 -11.28 -9.14 0.01
CA ASN A 12 -12.65 -9.13 0.52
C ASN A 12 -13.25 -7.71 0.40
N GLU A 13 -14.56 -7.64 0.13
CA GLU A 13 -15.27 -6.37 -0.10
C GLU A 13 -15.32 -5.47 1.16
N ASP A 14 -15.58 -6.03 2.33
CA ASP A 14 -15.64 -5.26 3.57
C ASP A 14 -14.27 -4.72 3.95
N MET A 15 -13.22 -5.48 3.64
CA MET A 15 -11.83 -5.05 3.83
C MET A 15 -11.51 -3.83 2.95
N ILE A 16 -11.86 -3.83 1.66
CA ILE A 16 -11.57 -2.68 0.80
C ILE A 16 -12.38 -1.45 1.20
N LYS A 17 -13.65 -1.61 1.61
CA LYS A 17 -14.47 -0.50 2.13
C LYS A 17 -13.86 0.13 3.39
N ALA A 18 -13.34 -0.68 4.30
CA ALA A 18 -12.67 -0.18 5.50
C ALA A 18 -11.39 0.61 5.14
N ILE A 19 -10.61 0.13 4.16
CA ILE A 19 -9.41 0.82 3.68
C ILE A 19 -9.76 2.13 2.97
N GLU A 20 -10.82 2.15 2.15
CA GLU A 20 -11.31 3.36 1.47
C GLU A 20 -11.73 4.43 2.47
N LYS A 21 -12.48 4.04 3.51
CA LYS A 21 -12.86 4.96 4.58
C LYS A 21 -11.63 5.53 5.29
N TRP A 22 -10.69 4.68 5.68
CA TRP A 22 -9.45 5.14 6.34
C TRP A 22 -8.63 6.08 5.44
N ALA A 23 -8.52 5.76 4.15
CA ALA A 23 -7.86 6.64 3.18
C ALA A 23 -8.54 8.02 3.11
N ALA A 24 -9.88 8.05 3.07
CA ALA A 24 -10.65 9.29 3.05
C ALA A 24 -10.46 10.12 4.34
N ASP A 25 -10.47 9.47 5.51
CA ASP A 25 -10.27 10.10 6.81
C ASP A 25 -8.88 10.78 6.91
N GLU A 26 -7.89 10.27 6.18
CA GLU A 26 -6.52 10.80 6.14
C GLU A 26 -6.21 11.65 4.88
N PHE A 27 -7.23 11.99 4.09
CA PHE A 27 -7.11 12.75 2.83
C PHE A 27 -6.13 12.12 1.83
N ARG A 28 -6.12 10.79 1.73
CA ARG A 28 -5.31 10.01 0.78
C ARG A 28 -6.18 9.26 -0.23
N SER A 29 -5.57 8.87 -1.35
CA SER A 29 -6.22 7.90 -2.27
C SER A 29 -6.12 6.49 -1.69
N THR A 30 -7.07 5.61 -2.05
CA THR A 30 -7.06 4.19 -1.65
C THR A 30 -5.75 3.51 -2.06
N ASN A 31 -5.24 3.78 -3.27
CA ASN A 31 -3.96 3.25 -3.73
C ASN A 31 -2.78 3.77 -2.88
N GLY A 32 -2.78 5.05 -2.51
CA GLY A 32 -1.77 5.64 -1.63
C GLY A 32 -1.80 5.03 -0.23
N GLN A 33 -2.99 4.78 0.31
CA GLN A 33 -3.16 4.12 1.60
C GLN A 33 -2.64 2.67 1.57
N ILE A 34 -2.97 1.91 0.52
CA ILE A 34 -2.48 0.55 0.34
C ILE A 34 -0.95 0.53 0.22
N GLU A 35 -0.37 1.43 -0.57
CA GLU A 35 1.09 1.55 -0.71
C GLU A 35 1.77 1.87 0.63
N TRP A 36 1.20 2.81 1.39
CA TRP A 36 1.71 3.17 2.72
C TRP A 36 1.63 1.99 3.70
N MET A 37 0.48 1.31 3.80
CA MET A 37 0.30 0.15 4.68
C MET A 37 1.30 -0.96 4.32
N LEU A 38 1.44 -1.29 3.04
CA LEU A 38 2.38 -2.31 2.58
C LEU A 38 3.84 -1.94 2.91
N MET A 39 4.22 -0.67 2.76
CA MET A 39 5.55 -0.20 3.15
C MET A 39 5.80 -0.35 4.66
N GLN A 40 4.83 0.00 5.51
CA GLN A 40 4.96 -0.20 6.97
C GLN A 40 5.13 -1.68 7.30
N VAL A 41 4.24 -2.54 6.78
CA VAL A 41 4.27 -3.99 7.04
C VAL A 41 5.58 -4.62 6.56
N LEU A 42 6.09 -4.23 5.39
CA LEU A 42 7.37 -4.72 4.88
C LEU A 42 8.53 -4.27 5.77
N LYS A 43 8.55 -3.02 6.22
CA LYS A 43 9.58 -2.49 7.12
C LYS A 43 9.58 -3.22 8.45
N ASP A 44 8.40 -3.42 9.05
CA ASP A 44 8.23 -4.13 10.32
C ASP A 44 8.67 -5.60 10.20
N ALA A 45 8.39 -6.22 9.05
CA ALA A 45 8.84 -7.57 8.73
C ALA A 45 10.32 -7.66 8.34
N LYS A 46 11.07 -6.54 8.29
CA LYS A 46 12.46 -6.45 7.78
C LYS A 46 12.60 -7.00 6.35
N ARG A 47 11.59 -6.76 5.52
CA ARG A 47 11.47 -7.16 4.11
C ARG A 47 11.29 -5.96 3.18
N ASP A 48 11.52 -4.75 3.67
CA ASP A 48 11.53 -3.58 2.82
C ASP A 48 12.53 -3.77 1.67
N PRO A 49 12.20 -3.35 0.45
CA PRO A 49 13.08 -3.51 -0.69
C PRO A 49 14.38 -2.76 -0.40
N LYS A 50 15.46 -3.52 -0.18
CA LYS A 50 16.80 -2.96 -0.01
C LYS A 50 17.06 -2.05 -1.22
N LYS A 51 17.51 -0.82 -0.96
CA LYS A 51 18.02 0.04 -2.04
C LYS A 51 19.01 -0.82 -2.83
N LYS A 52 18.72 -1.08 -4.10
CA LYS A 52 19.79 -1.45 -5.02
C LYS A 52 20.73 -0.24 -4.98
N GLU A 53 21.93 -0.45 -4.43
CA GLU A 53 23.05 0.41 -4.74
C GLU A 53 23.13 0.40 -6.27
N GLU A 54 22.77 1.52 -6.89
CA GLU A 54 23.16 1.80 -8.27
C GLU A 54 24.65 2.10 -8.28
#